data_AF-A0A151A1X1-F1
#
_entry.id   AF-A0A151A1X1-F1
#
_cell.length_a   1.000
_cell.length_b   1.000
_cell.length_c   1.000
_cell.angle_alpha   90.00
_cell.angle_beta   90.00
_cell.angle_gamma   90.00
#
_symmetry.space_group_name_H-M   'P 1'
#
loop_
_entity.id
_entity.type
_entity.pdbx_description
1 polymer ?
#
loop_
_entity_poly.entity_id
_entity_poly.type
_entity_poly.pdbx_seq_one_letter_code
_entity_poly.pdbx_strand_id
1 'polypeptide(L)'
;MILQQLIKLEQQINSLLNDIELFKFAYITNDKKLNTYQNNVNDNIHNLYNDLKEQPIIHTSLLHYKFFNFLTDCYYNPIEPLDNGNTKVYIEDIQRRLLLLHESIVFILK
;
A
#
# COMPACT_ATOMS: atom_id res chain seq x y z
N MET A 1 9.51 -18.30 -12.90
CA MET A 1 9.34 -18.14 -11.44
C MET A 1 9.46 -16.67 -11.01
N ILE A 2 10.57 -15.97 -11.30
CA ILE A 2 10.75 -14.55 -10.91
C ILE A 2 9.72 -13.60 -11.53
N LEU A 3 9.43 -13.74 -12.84
CA LEU A 3 8.45 -12.90 -13.53
C LEU A 3 7.04 -12.99 -12.92
N GLN A 4 6.59 -14.21 -12.60
CA GLN A 4 5.28 -14.43 -11.97
C GLN A 4 5.19 -13.78 -10.58
N GLN A 5 6.29 -13.79 -9.82
CA GLN A 5 6.36 -13.14 -8.52
C GLN A 5 6.29 -11.61 -8.66
N LEU A 6 6.97 -11.03 -9.66
CA LEU A 6 6.89 -9.60 -9.94
C LEU A 6 5.50 -9.16 -10.43
N ILE A 7 4.83 -9.97 -11.25
CA ILE A 7 3.44 -9.71 -11.66
C ILE A 7 2.51 -9.76 -10.43
N LYS A 8 2.68 -10.75 -9.54
CA LYS A 8 1.90 -10.83 -8.30
C LYS A 8 2.13 -9.60 -7.42
N LEU A 9 3.39 -9.19 -7.25
CA LEU A 9 3.75 -8.01 -6.46
C LEU A 9 3.13 -6.74 -7.05
N GLU A 10 3.15 -6.59 -8.38
CA GLU A 10 2.50 -5.47 -9.08
C GLU A 10 1.01 -5.41 -8.78
N GLN A 11 0.32 -6.55 -8.88
CA GLN A 11 -1.12 -6.65 -8.59
C GLN A 11 -1.44 -6.28 -7.14
N GLN A 12 -0.63 -6.74 -6.19
CA GLN A 12 -0.79 -6.41 -4.77
C GLN A 12 -0.62 -4.92 -4.50
N ILE A 13 0.41 -4.30 -5.08
CA ILE A 13 0.66 -2.86 -4.96
C ILE A 13 -0.47 -2.06 -5.62
N ASN A 14 -0.90 -2.47 -6.81
CA ASN A 14 -1.98 -1.79 -7.54
C ASN A 14 -3.31 -1.86 -6.77
N SER A 15 -3.63 -3.01 -6.17
CA SER A 15 -4.81 -3.15 -5.30
C SER A 15 -4.76 -2.15 -4.14
N LEU A 16 -3.62 -2.05 -3.47
CA LEU A 16 -3.49 -1.14 -2.33
C LEU A 16 -3.50 0.35 -2.74
N LEU A 17 -2.93 0.68 -3.91
CA LEU A 17 -3.04 2.02 -4.49
C LEU A 17 -4.50 2.42 -4.74
N ASN A 18 -5.31 1.50 -5.26
CA ASN A 18 -6.74 1.76 -5.50
C ASN A 18 -7.50 2.02 -4.19
N ASP A 19 -7.25 1.22 -3.15
CA ASP A 19 -7.89 1.43 -1.85
C ASP A 19 -7.51 2.77 -1.23
N ILE A 20 -6.22 3.15 -1.32
CA ILE A 20 -5.72 4.45 -0.85
C ILE A 20 -6.35 5.61 -1.64
N GLU A 21 -6.52 5.48 -2.96
CA GLU A 21 -7.16 6.51 -3.78
C GLU A 21 -8.64 6.69 -3.40
N LEU A 22 -9.38 5.59 -3.15
CA LEU A 22 -10.76 5.66 -2.67
C LEU A 22 -10.86 6.32 -1.30
N PHE A 23 -9.95 5.98 -0.38
CA PHE A 23 -9.88 6.60 0.93
C PHE A 23 -9.58 8.11 0.83
N LYS A 24 -8.60 8.49 0.02
CA LYS A 24 -8.26 9.89 -0.26
C LYS A 24 -9.43 10.67 -0.86
N PHE A 25 -10.11 10.09 -1.84
CA PHE A 25 -11.30 10.68 -2.46
C PHE A 25 -12.40 10.91 -1.42
N ALA A 26 -12.69 9.91 -0.58
CA ALA A 26 -13.69 10.02 0.46
C ALA A 26 -13.32 11.09 1.50
N TYR A 27 -12.04 11.22 1.84
CA TYR A 27 -11.56 12.25 2.76
C TYR A 27 -11.76 13.66 2.16
N ILE A 28 -11.38 13.86 0.91
CA ILE A 28 -11.48 15.17 0.23
C ILE A 28 -12.94 15.60 0.04
N THR A 29 -13.84 14.64 -0.23
CA THR A 29 -15.25 14.92 -0.50
C THR A 29 -16.14 14.86 0.75
N ASN A 30 -15.56 14.56 1.91
CA ASN A 30 -16.30 14.30 3.15
C ASN A 30 -17.39 13.23 2.97
N ASP A 31 -17.03 12.15 2.24
CA ASP A 31 -17.93 11.06 1.91
C ASP A 31 -18.30 10.27 3.18
N LYS A 32 -19.57 9.84 3.26
CA LYS A 32 -20.10 9.06 4.40
C LYS A 32 -19.40 7.71 4.58
N LYS A 33 -18.75 7.19 3.53
CA LYS A 33 -18.01 5.92 3.53
C LYS A 33 -16.54 6.08 3.86
N LEU A 34 -16.08 7.26 4.32
CA LEU A 34 -14.69 7.50 4.72
C LEU A 34 -14.12 6.37 5.59
N ASN A 35 -14.80 6.05 6.69
CA ASN A 35 -14.36 5.01 7.62
C ASN A 35 -14.35 3.61 6.97
N THR A 36 -15.28 3.34 6.06
CA THR A 36 -15.29 2.07 5.32
C THR A 36 -14.06 1.95 4.43
N TYR A 37 -13.72 2.99 3.66
CA TYR A 37 -12.54 2.95 2.80
C TYR A 37 -11.24 2.93 3.60
N GLN A 38 -11.19 3.62 4.73
CA GLN A 38 -10.06 3.56 5.66
C GLN A 38 -9.85 2.13 6.18
N ASN A 39 -10.91 1.48 6.64
CA ASN A 39 -10.84 0.10 7.12
C ASN A 39 -10.39 -0.84 6.01
N ASN A 40 -10.90 -0.69 4.78
CA ASN A 40 -10.48 -1.49 3.64
C ASN A 40 -8.96 -1.38 3.38
N VAL A 41 -8.40 -0.17 3.46
CA VAL A 41 -6.94 0.05 3.31
C VAL A 41 -6.17 -0.71 4.39
N ASN A 42 -6.56 -0.55 5.66
CA ASN A 42 -5.87 -1.18 6.78
C ASN A 42 -6.03 -2.71 6.79
N ASP A 43 -7.21 -3.22 6.43
CA ASP A 43 -7.47 -4.65 6.28
C ASP A 43 -6.65 -5.25 5.14
N ASN A 44 -6.54 -4.56 4.00
CA ASN A 44 -5.71 -5.00 2.88
C ASN A 44 -4.22 -5.03 3.28
N ILE A 45 -3.71 -4.01 3.97
CA ILE A 45 -2.34 -3.99 4.52
C ILE A 45 -2.13 -5.17 5.47
N HIS A 46 -3.07 -5.43 6.38
CA HIS A 46 -2.99 -6.52 7.34
C HIS A 46 -2.88 -7.88 6.65
N ASN A 47 -3.74 -8.12 5.65
CA ASN A 47 -3.73 -9.36 4.87
C ASN A 47 -2.43 -9.52 4.08
N LEU A 48 -2.02 -8.49 3.34
CA LEU A 48 -0.78 -8.53 2.54
C LEU A 48 0.46 -8.72 3.40
N TYR A 49 0.53 -8.07 4.57
CA TYR A 49 1.63 -8.23 5.52
C TYR A 49 1.70 -9.68 6.02
N ASN A 50 0.57 -10.23 6.46
CA ASN A 50 0.52 -11.60 6.96
C ASN A 50 0.87 -12.63 5.88
N ASP A 51 0.46 -12.39 4.63
CA ASP A 51 0.80 -13.25 3.50
C ASP A 51 2.29 -13.20 3.15
N LEU A 52 2.94 -12.03 3.30
CA LEU A 52 4.33 -11.81 2.89
C LEU A 52 5.36 -12.12 3.98
N LYS A 53 5.03 -11.96 5.27
CA LYS A 53 6.01 -12.05 6.38
C LYS A 53 6.71 -13.40 6.48
N GLU A 54 6.09 -14.48 5.97
CA GLU A 54 6.65 -15.83 5.98
C GLU A 54 7.30 -16.22 4.65
N GLN A 55 7.24 -15.35 3.63
CA GLN A 55 7.76 -15.69 2.30
C GLN A 55 9.26 -15.42 2.20
N PRO A 56 10.09 -16.40 1.80
CA PRO A 56 11.54 -16.22 1.63
C PRO A 56 11.90 -15.13 0.61
N ILE A 57 10.97 -14.78 -0.29
CA ILE A 57 11.20 -13.80 -1.36
C ILE A 57 11.50 -12.39 -0.82
N ILE A 58 11.07 -12.06 0.40
CA ILE A 58 11.37 -10.78 1.04
C ILE A 58 12.88 -10.62 1.32
N HIS A 59 13.63 -11.73 1.41
CA HIS A 59 15.08 -11.71 1.64
C HIS A 59 15.89 -11.81 0.35
N THR A 60 15.26 -12.13 -0.78
CA THR A 60 15.96 -12.39 -2.05
C THR A 60 15.62 -11.39 -3.15
N SER A 61 14.54 -10.61 -3.00
CA SER A 61 14.15 -9.57 -3.95
C SER A 61 14.05 -8.21 -3.27
N LEU A 62 14.82 -7.23 -3.76
CA LEU A 62 14.78 -5.86 -3.26
C LEU A 62 13.38 -5.22 -3.35
N LEU A 63 12.61 -5.50 -4.40
CA LEU A 63 11.26 -4.94 -4.55
C LEU A 63 10.28 -5.50 -3.52
N HIS A 64 10.25 -6.83 -3.34
CA HIS A 64 9.48 -7.49 -2.29
C HIS A 64 9.90 -7.00 -0.89
N TYR A 65 11.21 -6.83 -0.64
CA TYR A 65 11.71 -6.27 0.62
C TYR A 65 11.18 -4.84 0.86
N LYS A 66 11.26 -3.97 -0.14
CA LYS A 66 10.75 -2.59 -0.06
C LYS A 66 9.25 -2.55 0.18
N PHE A 67 8.49 -3.41 -0.51
CA PHE A 67 7.05 -3.51 -0.28
C PHE A 67 6.75 -4.00 1.13
N PHE A 68 7.45 -5.04 1.58
CA PHE A 68 7.27 -5.60 2.91
C PHE A 68 7.59 -4.57 4.01
N ASN A 69 8.64 -3.78 3.86
CA ASN A 69 8.94 -2.68 4.78
C ASN A 69 7.83 -1.62 4.79
N PHE A 70 7.31 -1.25 3.62
CA PHE A 70 6.16 -0.33 3.54
C PHE A 70 4.94 -0.90 4.29
N LEU A 71 4.62 -2.18 4.07
CA LEU A 71 3.53 -2.85 4.77
C LEU A 71 3.78 -2.91 6.29
N THR A 72 5.02 -3.18 6.70
CA THR A 72 5.41 -3.22 8.12
C THR A 72 5.17 -1.86 8.78
N ASP A 73 5.62 -0.77 8.16
CA ASP A 73 5.42 0.58 8.68
C ASP A 73 3.93 0.87 8.91
N CYS A 74 3.09 0.55 7.93
CA CYS A 74 1.65 0.80 7.98
C CYS A 74 0.89 -0.20 8.84
N TYR A 75 1.38 -1.42 9.02
CA TYR A 75 0.79 -2.42 9.91
C TYR A 75 0.90 -1.98 11.37
N TYR A 76 2.07 -1.47 11.76
CA TYR A 76 2.30 -0.99 13.12
C TYR A 76 1.80 0.45 13.33
N ASN A 77 1.65 1.23 12.26
CA ASN A 77 1.07 2.56 12.29
C ASN A 77 -0.05 2.64 11.23
N PRO A 78 -1.28 2.18 11.59
CA PRO A 78 -2.42 2.18 10.68
C PRO A 78 -2.66 3.56 10.07
N ILE A 79 -3.20 3.56 8.86
CA ILE A 79 -3.47 4.80 8.14
C ILE A 79 -4.72 5.43 8.75
N GLU A 80 -4.51 6.52 9.48
CA GLU A 80 -5.56 7.26 10.18
C GLU A 80 -5.49 8.76 9.89
N PRO A 81 -6.63 9.47 9.96
CA PRO A 81 -6.63 10.92 9.97
C PRO A 81 -5.75 11.48 11.10
N LEU A 82 -4.92 12.45 10.76
CA LEU A 82 -4.10 13.16 11.73
C LEU A 82 -4.93 14.26 12.43
N ASP A 83 -4.83 14.31 13.76
CA ASP A 83 -5.51 15.33 14.58
C ASP A 83 -5.04 16.76 14.29
N ASN A 84 -3.89 16.92 13.64
CA ASN A 84 -3.29 18.22 13.30
C ASN A 84 -3.76 18.81 11.96
N GLY A 85 -4.73 18.17 11.29
CA GLY A 85 -5.28 18.63 10.01
C GLY A 85 -4.42 18.34 8.77
N ASN A 86 -3.26 17.68 8.92
CA ASN A 86 -2.37 17.34 7.79
C ASN A 86 -2.70 15.98 7.14
N THR A 87 -3.85 15.39 7.43
CA THR A 87 -4.28 14.08 6.92
C THR A 87 -4.15 13.96 5.40
N LYS A 88 -4.52 14.99 4.63
CA LYS A 88 -4.40 14.97 3.16
C LYS A 88 -2.95 14.76 2.72
N VAL A 89 -2.03 15.55 3.26
CA VAL A 89 -0.60 15.47 2.92
C VAL A 89 -0.03 14.12 3.33
N TYR A 90 -0.44 13.62 4.50
CA TYR A 90 -0.05 12.30 4.97
C TYR A 90 -0.51 11.16 4.04
N ILE A 91 -1.78 11.16 3.60
CA ILE A 91 -2.30 10.17 2.65
C ILE A 91 -1.58 10.27 1.31
N GLU A 92 -1.32 11.50 0.82
CA GLU A 92 -0.57 11.74 -0.41
C GLU A 92 0.87 11.21 -0.32
N ASP A 93 1.53 11.36 0.82
CA ASP A 93 2.87 10.84 1.05
C ASP A 93 2.91 9.31 1.05
N ILE A 94 1.94 8.66 1.70
CA ILE A 94 1.80 7.20 1.65
C ILE A 94 1.59 6.72 0.22
N GLN A 95 0.63 7.34 -0.48
CA GLN A 95 0.32 7.01 -1.87
C GLN A 95 1.56 7.15 -2.76
N ARG A 96 2.30 8.25 -2.63
CA ARG A 96 3.52 8.51 -3.40
C ARG A 96 4.59 7.46 -3.15
N ARG A 97 4.83 7.08 -1.89
CA ARG A 97 5.81 6.04 -1.55
C ARG A 97 5.49 4.71 -2.26
N LEU A 98 4.21 4.35 -2.27
CA LEU A 98 3.74 3.12 -2.92
C LEU A 98 3.78 3.22 -4.45
N LEU A 99 3.46 4.38 -5.02
CA LEU A 99 3.53 4.65 -6.46
C LEU A 99 4.95 4.52 -7.01
N LEU A 100 5.96 5.05 -6.31
CA LEU A 100 7.36 4.91 -6.72
C LEU A 100 7.81 3.44 -6.79
N LEU A 101 7.27 2.61 -5.90
CA LEU A 101 7.53 1.18 -5.93
C LEU A 101 6.81 0.49 -7.11
N HIS A 102 5.57 0.87 -7.38
CA HIS A 102 4.79 0.41 -8.53
C HIS A 102 5.50 0.72 -9.86
N GLU A 103 5.95 1.95 -10.05
CA GLU A 103 6.68 2.40 -11.24
C GLU A 103 7.96 1.59 -11.45
N SER A 104 8.68 1.27 -10.36
CA SER A 104 9.89 0.44 -10.42
C SER A 104 9.58 -0.97 -10.93
N ILE A 105 8.43 -1.54 -10.57
CA ILE A 105 8.01 -2.88 -11.01
C ILE A 105 7.52 -2.84 -12.45
N VAL A 106 6.67 -1.86 -12.80
CA VAL A 106 6.18 -1.66 -14.16
C VAL A 106 7.32 -1.47 -15.14
N PHE A 107 8.37 -0.74 -14.76
CA PHE A 107 9.56 -0.58 -15.58
C PHE A 107 10.26 -1.91 -15.89
N ILE A 108 10.31 -2.84 -14.93
CA ILE A 108 10.94 -4.15 -15.09
C ILE A 108 10.05 -5.13 -15.89
N LEU A 109 8.72 -4.97 -15.81
CA LEU A 109 7.76 -5.82 -16.49
C LEU A 109 7.54 -5.47 -17.97
N LYS A 110 8.01 -4.30 -18.42
CA LYS A 110 7.99 -3.86 -19.82
C LYS A 110 9.17 -4.43 -20.59
#